data_AF-A0A841H5X1-F1
#
_entry.id   AF-A0A841H5X1-F1
#
_cell.length_a   1.000
_cell.length_b   1.000
_cell.length_c   1.000
_cell.angle_alpha   90.00
_cell.angle_beta   90.00
_cell.angle_gamma   90.00
#
_symmetry.space_group_name_H-M   'P 1'
#
loop_
_entity.id
_entity.type
_entity.pdbx_description
1 polymer ?
#
loop_
_entity_poly.entity_id
_entity_poly.type
_entity_poly.pdbx_seq_one_letter_code
_entity_poly.pdbx_strand_id
1 'polypeptide(L)'
;MITVGIAVVISAMAYPRLSAWVRSLSQRSATSQLVADLTMTRTQAVRVGRAASLTLENATTYRVAYASPVTTGDTLVKRVKIEGAGRGTTLAQVSRTYPATITFDSRGMRRSSLSTFLVVRSDRTDTVSISWVGRVYRGQEQ
;
A
#
# COMPACT_ATOMS: atom_id res chain seq x y z
N MET A 1 -29.62 -25.28 29.65
CA MET A 1 -29.86 -24.54 28.40
C MET A 1 -29.70 -23.01 28.51
N ILE A 2 -29.76 -22.40 29.70
CA ILE A 2 -29.61 -20.94 29.89
C ILE A 2 -28.19 -20.44 29.58
N THR A 3 -27.15 -21.20 29.93
CA THR A 3 -25.74 -20.86 29.67
C THR A 3 -25.39 -20.79 28.18
N VAL A 4 -25.98 -21.66 27.35
CA VAL A 4 -25.79 -21.64 25.89
C VAL A 4 -26.45 -20.39 25.28
N GLY A 5 -27.63 -19.99 25.76
CA GLY A 5 -28.32 -18.78 25.29
C GLY A 5 -27.55 -17.50 25.61
N ILE A 6 -26.97 -17.39 26.81
CA ILE A 6 -26.15 -16.23 27.21
C ILE A 6 -24.87 -16.15 26.36
N ALA A 7 -24.21 -17.28 26.10
CA ALA A 7 -23.02 -17.32 25.24
C ALA A 7 -23.30 -16.88 23.80
N VAL A 8 -24.48 -17.23 23.24
CA VAL A 8 -24.90 -16.81 21.90
C VAL A 8 -25.14 -15.31 21.83
N VAL A 9 -25.80 -14.72 22.84
CA VAL A 9 -26.08 -13.27 22.90
C VAL A 9 -24.79 -12.48 23.04
N ILE A 10 -23.86 -12.91 23.91
CA ILE A 10 -22.56 -12.25 24.08
C ILE A 10 -21.72 -12.35 22.78
N SER A 11 -21.72 -13.51 22.13
CA SER A 11 -21.01 -13.71 20.85
C SER A 11 -21.59 -12.82 19.74
N ALA A 12 -22.93 -12.68 19.68
CA ALA A 12 -23.60 -11.84 18.70
C ALA A 12 -23.29 -10.34 18.87
N MET A 13 -23.06 -9.87 20.11
CA MET A 13 -22.65 -8.48 20.37
C MET A 13 -21.15 -8.24 20.20
N ALA A 14 -20.31 -9.24 20.48
CA ALA A 14 -18.85 -9.14 20.36
C ALA A 14 -18.38 -9.19 18.90
N TYR A 15 -19.02 -10.02 18.06
CA TYR A 15 -18.65 -10.21 16.66
C TYR A 15 -18.61 -8.92 15.81
N PRO A 16 -19.63 -8.04 15.81
CA PRO A 16 -19.61 -6.82 14.99
C PRO A 16 -18.45 -5.90 15.37
N ARG A 17 -18.17 -5.75 16.68
CA ARG A 17 -17.06 -4.93 17.18
C ARG A 17 -15.69 -5.49 16.80
N LEU A 18 -15.52 -6.81 16.92
CA LEU A 18 -14.27 -7.49 16.56
C LEU A 18 -14.04 -7.44 15.05
N SER A 19 -15.09 -7.59 14.25
CA SER A 19 -15.00 -7.45 12.79
C SER A 19 -14.61 -6.03 12.35
N ALA A 20 -15.17 -4.99 12.99
CA ALA A 20 -14.79 -3.60 12.72
C ALA A 20 -13.33 -3.33 13.11
N TRP A 21 -12.88 -3.90 14.23
CA TRP A 21 -11.49 -3.76 14.68
C TRP A 21 -10.49 -4.42 13.72
N VAL A 22 -10.73 -5.67 13.33
CA VAL A 22 -9.91 -6.39 12.34
C VAL A 22 -9.87 -5.64 11.01
N ARG A 23 -11.01 -5.04 10.60
CA ARG A 23 -11.05 -4.23 9.39
C ARG A 23 -10.16 -2.99 9.49
N SER A 24 -10.20 -2.27 10.60
CA SER A 24 -9.33 -1.10 10.79
C SER A 24 -7.85 -1.46 10.82
N LEU A 25 -7.51 -2.59 11.45
CA LEU A 25 -6.13 -3.06 11.58
C LEU A 25 -5.53 -3.39 10.22
N SER A 26 -6.33 -4.02 9.36
CA SER A 26 -5.81 -4.51 8.10
C SER A 26 -5.68 -3.40 7.05
N GLN A 27 -6.52 -2.36 7.07
CA GLN A 27 -6.28 -1.13 6.30
C GLN A 27 -4.98 -0.45 6.74
N ARG A 28 -4.78 -0.27 8.06
CA ARG A 28 -3.54 0.30 8.61
C ARG A 28 -2.32 -0.53 8.24
N SER A 29 -2.46 -1.86 8.21
CA SER A 29 -1.40 -2.77 7.78
C SER A 29 -1.04 -2.56 6.31
N ALA A 30 -2.04 -2.54 5.41
CA ALA A 30 -1.83 -2.25 3.99
C ALA A 30 -1.17 -0.89 3.75
N THR A 31 -1.66 0.16 4.41
CA THR A 31 -1.08 1.50 4.32
C THR A 31 0.36 1.52 4.85
N SER A 32 0.64 0.82 5.95
CA SER A 32 2.00 0.73 6.52
C SER A 32 2.96 -0.04 5.62
N GLN A 33 2.49 -1.13 5.02
CA GLN A 33 3.25 -1.93 4.07
C GLN A 33 3.59 -1.13 2.81
N LEU A 34 2.62 -0.39 2.26
CA LEU A 34 2.84 0.49 1.10
C LEU A 34 3.88 1.58 1.41
N VAL A 35 3.77 2.24 2.57
CA VAL A 35 4.74 3.27 3.00
C VAL A 35 6.13 2.67 3.20
N ALA A 36 6.23 1.50 3.82
CA ALA A 36 7.49 0.79 4.01
C ALA A 36 8.14 0.43 2.66
N ASP A 37 7.35 -0.10 1.72
CA ASP A 37 7.85 -0.48 0.40
C ASP A 37 8.22 0.74 -0.47
N LEU A 38 7.51 1.87 -0.35
CA LEU A 38 7.92 3.12 -1.00
C LEU A 38 9.24 3.66 -0.43
N THR A 39 9.38 3.62 0.89
CA THR A 39 10.60 4.06 1.58
C THR A 39 11.77 3.15 1.22
N MET A 40 11.54 1.84 1.17
CA MET A 40 12.50 0.85 0.69
C MET A 40 12.88 1.11 -0.77
N THR A 41 11.91 1.33 -1.67
CA THR A 41 12.17 1.63 -3.09
C THR A 41 13.06 2.85 -3.24
N ARG A 42 12.76 3.93 -2.53
CA ARG A 42 13.61 5.13 -2.49
C ARG A 42 15.01 4.82 -1.97
N THR A 43 15.12 4.07 -0.88
CA THR A 43 16.40 3.71 -0.27
C THR A 43 17.23 2.85 -1.22
N GLN A 44 16.58 1.94 -1.94
CA GLN A 44 17.21 1.10 -2.96
C GLN A 44 17.71 1.94 -4.14
N ALA A 45 16.95 2.94 -4.59
CA ALA A 45 17.38 3.86 -5.64
C ALA A 45 18.69 4.58 -5.26
N VAL A 46 18.75 5.08 -4.03
CA VAL A 46 19.95 5.74 -3.49
C VAL A 46 21.10 4.76 -3.32
N ARG A 47 20.84 3.59 -2.72
CA ARG A 47 21.86 2.58 -2.42
C ARG A 47 22.51 2.00 -3.68
N VAL A 48 21.72 1.72 -4.71
CA VAL A 48 22.20 1.18 -5.99
C VAL A 48 22.72 2.32 -6.89
N GLY A 49 22.42 3.58 -6.57
CA GLY A 49 22.76 4.73 -7.40
C GLY A 49 21.99 4.76 -8.72
N ARG A 50 20.79 4.18 -8.77
CA ARG A 50 19.98 4.01 -9.99
C ARG A 50 18.52 4.32 -9.75
N ALA A 51 17.77 4.49 -10.83
CA ALA A 51 16.33 4.65 -10.71
C ALA A 51 15.68 3.38 -10.16
N ALA A 52 14.77 3.54 -9.19
CA ALA A 52 13.91 2.47 -8.70
C ALA A 52 12.45 2.87 -8.80
N SER A 53 11.59 1.93 -9.16
CA SER A 53 10.18 2.15 -9.43
C SER A 53 9.29 1.24 -8.57
N LEU A 54 8.15 1.78 -8.15
CA LEU A 54 7.03 1.03 -7.62
C LEU A 54 5.87 1.17 -8.59
N THR A 55 5.41 0.05 -9.15
CA THR A 55 4.31 -0.01 -10.13
C THR A 55 3.12 -0.71 -9.52
N LEU A 56 1.97 -0.03 -9.43
CA LEU A 56 0.67 -0.68 -9.24
C LEU A 56 0.31 -1.41 -10.54
N GLU A 57 0.26 -2.73 -10.48
CA GLU A 57 -0.18 -3.57 -11.61
C GLU A 57 -1.72 -3.59 -11.68
N ASN A 58 -2.37 -3.57 -10.52
CA ASN A 58 -3.83 -3.52 -10.39
C ASN A 58 -4.23 -3.00 -8.99
N ALA A 59 -5.51 -3.09 -8.66
CA ALA A 59 -6.07 -2.63 -7.39
C ALA A 59 -5.62 -3.43 -6.14
N THR A 60 -4.84 -4.50 -6.30
CA THR A 60 -4.42 -5.37 -5.18
C THR A 60 -2.94 -5.73 -5.23
N THR A 61 -2.27 -5.49 -6.34
CA THR A 61 -0.91 -5.94 -6.60
C THR A 61 -0.04 -4.77 -7.03
N TYR A 62 1.13 -4.66 -6.43
CA TYR A 62 2.19 -3.79 -6.89
C TYR A 62 3.52 -4.54 -6.94
N ARG A 63 4.43 -4.02 -7.76
CA ARG A 63 5.80 -4.50 -7.87
C ARG A 63 6.79 -3.38 -7.59
N VAL A 64 7.94 -3.74 -7.05
CA VAL A 64 9.11 -2.89 -6.86
C VAL A 64 10.22 -3.41 -7.75
N ALA A 65 10.80 -2.52 -8.56
CA ALA A 65 11.87 -2.85 -9.48
C ALA A 65 12.92 -1.73 -9.54
N TYR A 66 14.12 -2.01 -10.05
CA TYR A 66 15.11 -0.97 -10.35
C TYR A 66 15.71 -1.16 -11.74
N ALA A 67 16.22 -0.07 -12.32
CA ALA A 67 16.84 -0.11 -13.63
C ALA A 67 18.08 -1.02 -13.62
N SER A 68 18.04 -2.09 -14.42
CA SER A 68 19.18 -3.00 -14.62
C SER A 68 20.16 -2.39 -15.62
N PRO A 69 21.48 -2.53 -15.41
CA PRO A 69 22.49 -2.17 -16.40
C PRO A 69 22.81 -3.35 -17.35
N VAL A 70 22.46 -4.58 -16.96
CA VAL A 70 22.86 -5.82 -17.65
C VAL A 70 21.79 -6.27 -18.65
N THR A 71 20.54 -5.92 -18.38
CA THR A 71 19.38 -6.32 -19.16
C THR A 71 18.59 -5.08 -19.53
N THR A 72 18.00 -5.08 -20.73
CA THR A 72 17.16 -3.99 -21.27
C THR A 72 15.82 -3.83 -20.53
N GLY A 73 15.72 -4.31 -19.29
CA GLY A 73 14.51 -4.29 -18.46
C GLY A 73 14.82 -4.11 -16.98
N ASP A 74 13.81 -3.66 -16.24
CA ASP A 74 13.92 -3.47 -14.79
C ASP A 74 14.15 -4.81 -14.08
N THR A 75 15.09 -4.85 -13.15
CA THR A 75 15.25 -5.99 -12.24
C THR A 75 14.15 -5.94 -11.19
N LEU A 76 13.29 -6.97 -11.17
CA LEU A 76 12.24 -7.11 -10.15
C LEU A 76 12.89 -7.41 -8.79
N VAL A 77 12.61 -6.55 -7.81
CA VAL A 77 13.04 -6.76 -6.41
C VAL A 77 12.00 -7.55 -5.65
N LYS A 78 10.73 -7.17 -5.83
CA LYS A 78 9.62 -7.67 -5.02
C LYS A 78 8.32 -7.50 -5.76
N ARG A 79 7.43 -8.49 -5.67
CA ARG A 79 6.01 -8.36 -6.01
C ARG A 79 5.19 -8.57 -4.75
N VAL A 80 4.22 -7.70 -4.51
CA VAL A 80 3.38 -7.71 -3.32
C VAL A 80 1.92 -7.74 -3.70
N LYS A 81 1.17 -8.63 -3.06
CA LYS A 81 -0.29 -8.73 -3.17
C LYS A 81 -0.90 -8.38 -1.80
N ILE A 82 -1.80 -7.41 -1.77
CA ILE A 82 -2.46 -6.91 -0.55
C ILE A 82 -3.58 -7.84 -0.06
N GLU A 83 -3.84 -8.98 -0.72
CA GLU A 83 -4.90 -9.92 -0.33
C GLU A 83 -4.88 -10.39 1.14
N GLY A 84 -3.73 -10.33 1.82
CA GLY A 84 -3.60 -10.62 3.26
C GLY A 84 -4.14 -9.54 4.21
N ALA A 85 -4.40 -8.32 3.72
CA ALA A 85 -4.89 -7.20 4.52
C ALA A 85 -6.43 -7.19 4.68
N GLY A 86 -7.04 -8.38 4.74
CA GLY A 86 -8.47 -8.60 4.89
C GLY A 86 -9.29 -8.29 3.63
N ARG A 87 -10.37 -9.04 3.41
CA ARG A 87 -11.30 -8.87 2.27
C ARG A 87 -11.71 -7.39 2.09
N GLY A 88 -11.63 -6.87 0.87
CA GLY A 88 -12.14 -5.53 0.51
C GLY A 88 -11.17 -4.36 0.60
N THR A 89 -9.87 -4.56 0.86
CA THR A 89 -8.86 -3.49 0.77
C THR A 89 -8.30 -3.42 -0.64
N THR A 90 -8.37 -2.26 -1.28
CA THR A 90 -7.80 -2.00 -2.61
C THR A 90 -6.82 -0.84 -2.57
N LEU A 91 -5.82 -0.91 -3.43
CA LEU A 91 -4.96 0.20 -3.79
C LEU A 91 -5.55 0.92 -4.99
N ALA A 92 -5.39 2.22 -5.05
CA ALA A 92 -5.68 3.01 -6.23
C ALA A 92 -4.70 4.17 -6.34
N GLN A 93 -4.62 4.79 -7.52
CA GLN A 93 -4.16 6.17 -7.64
C GLN A 93 -5.36 7.10 -7.74
N VAL A 94 -5.15 8.42 -7.59
CA VAL A 94 -6.21 9.44 -7.65
C VAL A 94 -7.03 9.32 -8.95
N SER A 95 -6.39 9.08 -10.09
CA SER A 95 -7.05 8.89 -11.39
C SER A 95 -7.67 7.49 -11.59
N ARG A 96 -7.47 6.55 -10.64
CA ARG A 96 -7.91 5.14 -10.69
C ARG A 96 -7.51 4.37 -11.96
N THR A 97 -6.55 4.87 -12.72
CA THR A 97 -6.01 4.21 -13.92
C THR A 97 -4.93 3.19 -13.52
N TYR A 98 -4.73 2.13 -14.30
CA TYR A 98 -3.62 1.20 -14.13
C TYR A 98 -2.96 0.93 -15.49
N PRO A 99 -1.65 0.63 -15.54
CA PRO A 99 -0.71 0.62 -14.43
C PRO A 99 -0.34 2.04 -13.95
N ALA A 100 0.07 2.16 -12.68
CA ALA A 100 0.46 3.44 -12.10
C ALA A 100 1.86 3.31 -11.48
N THR A 101 2.82 4.11 -11.95
CA THR A 101 4.23 3.96 -11.57
C THR A 101 4.75 5.20 -10.87
N ILE A 102 5.41 4.99 -9.73
CA ILE A 102 6.24 6.00 -9.08
C ILE A 102 7.70 5.60 -9.22
N THR A 103 8.53 6.56 -9.65
CA THR A 103 9.96 6.34 -9.86
C THR A 103 10.76 7.32 -9.03
N PHE A 104 11.76 6.79 -8.33
CA PHE A 104 12.77 7.55 -7.60
C PHE A 104 14.09 7.53 -8.37
N ASP A 105 14.81 8.66 -8.40
CA ASP A 105 16.17 8.73 -8.96
C ASP A 105 17.24 8.31 -7.93
N SER A 106 18.50 8.29 -8.36
CA SER A 106 19.66 7.94 -7.52
C SER A 106 19.89 8.89 -6.33
N ARG A 107 19.24 10.06 -6.31
CA ARG A 107 19.25 11.01 -5.19
C ARG A 107 18.07 10.79 -4.24
N GLY A 108 17.23 9.80 -4.54
CA GLY A 108 16.01 9.50 -3.80
C GLY A 108 14.91 10.52 -4.04
N MET A 109 14.97 11.30 -5.12
CA MET A 109 13.93 12.25 -5.51
C MET A 109 12.93 11.60 -6.46
N ARG A 110 11.67 12.03 -6.36
CA ARG A 110 10.60 11.54 -7.23
C ARG A 110 10.74 12.13 -8.63
N ARG A 111 10.66 11.29 -9.66
CA ARG A 111 10.62 11.71 -11.08
C ARG A 111 9.28 11.52 -11.77
N SER A 112 8.42 10.65 -11.24
CA SER A 112 7.08 10.44 -11.79
C SER A 112 6.17 11.65 -11.58
N SER A 113 5.22 11.87 -12.49
CA SER A 113 4.13 12.83 -12.30
C SER A 113 3.19 12.40 -11.16
N LEU A 114 3.01 11.09 -10.99
CA LEU A 114 2.22 10.50 -9.91
C LEU A 114 2.84 10.78 -8.53
N SER A 115 2.06 11.42 -7.65
CA SER A 115 2.47 11.83 -6.30
C SER A 115 1.75 11.09 -5.19
N THR A 116 0.62 10.44 -5.50
CA THR A 116 -0.34 10.05 -4.47
C THR A 116 -0.95 8.69 -4.78
N PHE A 117 -0.95 7.83 -3.77
CA PHE A 117 -1.68 6.57 -3.75
C PHE A 117 -2.80 6.64 -2.72
N LEU A 118 -3.87 5.91 -3.00
CA LEU A 118 -5.03 5.73 -2.15
C LEU A 118 -5.08 4.28 -1.71
N VAL A 119 -5.35 4.06 -0.43
CA VAL A 119 -5.68 2.75 0.14
C VAL A 119 -7.14 2.81 0.53
N VAL A 120 -7.99 2.23 -0.30
CA VAL A 120 -9.44 2.31 -0.21
C VAL A 120 -9.97 1.01 0.40
N ARG A 121 -10.90 1.14 1.34
CA ARG A 121 -11.72 0.02 1.80
C ARG A 121 -13.11 0.52 2.14
N SER A 122 -14.10 0.02 1.40
CA SER A 122 -15.52 0.33 1.60
C SER A 122 -15.77 1.85 1.75
N ASP A 123 -15.89 2.33 2.98
CA ASP A 123 -16.22 3.69 3.40
C ASP A 123 -15.02 4.55 3.80
N ARG A 124 -13.81 3.98 3.86
CA ARG A 124 -12.61 4.67 4.34
C ARG A 124 -11.49 4.69 3.30
N THR A 125 -10.89 5.86 3.13
CA THR A 125 -9.74 6.07 2.25
C THR A 125 -8.57 6.62 3.06
N ASP A 126 -7.45 5.91 3.03
CA ASP A 126 -6.17 6.45 3.51
C ASP A 126 -5.38 6.95 2.30
N THR A 127 -4.67 8.06 2.47
CA THR A 127 -3.85 8.64 1.40
C THR A 127 -2.37 8.50 1.73
N VAL A 128 -1.58 8.09 0.75
CA VAL A 128 -0.12 8.05 0.82
C VAL A 128 0.45 8.99 -0.23
N SER A 129 1.04 10.09 0.22
CA SER A 129 1.55 11.16 -0.64
C SER A 129 3.07 11.19 -0.63
N ILE A 130 3.67 11.50 -1.77
CA ILE A 130 5.11 11.53 -1.98
C ILE A 130 5.51 12.88 -2.54
N SER A 131 6.38 13.58 -1.82
CA SER A 131 6.92 14.87 -2.24
C SER A 131 7.93 14.74 -3.39
N TRP A 132 8.25 15.86 -4.04
CA TRP A 132 9.31 15.94 -5.04
C TRP A 132 10.68 15.48 -4.52
N VAL A 133 10.99 15.78 -3.26
CA VAL A 133 12.23 15.33 -2.59
C VAL A 133 12.19 13.86 -2.13
N GLY A 134 11.11 13.14 -2.44
CA GLY A 134 10.93 11.71 -2.16
C GLY A 134 10.53 11.37 -0.74
N ARG A 135 10.16 12.35 0.10
CA ARG A 135 9.55 12.04 1.41
C ARG A 135 8.17 11.45 1.21
N VAL A 136 7.90 10.34 1.92
CA VAL A 136 6.63 9.61 1.91
C VAL A 136 5.84 10.01 3.16
N TYR A 137 4.59 10.42 2.97
CA TYR A 137 3.69 10.87 4.02
C TYR A 137 2.41 10.04 4.00
N ARG A 138 1.86 9.78 5.19
CA ARG A 138 0.50 9.27 5.35
C ARG A 138 -0.42 10.44 5.63
N GLY A 139 -1.31 10.74 4.70
CA GLY A 139 -2.45 11.62 4.91
C GLY A 139 -3.63 10.78 5.42
N GLN A 140 -4.21 11.19 6.54
CA GLN A 140 -5.56 10.77 6.88
C GLN A 140 -6.50 11.79 6.23
N GLU A 141 -7.39 11.36 5.34
CA GLU A 141 -8.57 12.17 5.07
C GLU A 141 -9.42 12.15 6.36
N GLN A 142 -9.82 13.33 6.81
CA GLN A 142 -10.78 13.53 7.90
C GLN A 142 -12.17 13.13 7.44
#